data_AF-A0A7X1Y3I3-F1
#
_entry.id   AF-A0A7X1Y3I3-F1
#
_cell.length_a   1.000
_cell.length_b   1.000
_cell.length_c   1.000
_cell.angle_alpha   90.00
_cell.angle_beta   90.00
_cell.angle_gamma   90.00
#
_symmetry.space_group_name_H-M   'P 1'
#
loop_
_entity.id
_entity.type
_entity.pdbx_description
1 polymer ?
#
loop_
_entity_poly.entity_id
_entity_poly.type
_entity_poly.pdbx_seq_one_letter_code
_entity_poly.pdbx_strand_id
1 'polypeptide(L)'
;MFNAHELLRSLTQNTNTEKDPSKVWIYTLLSWLFENKHHYNDPFETIDEIYADFGYPEEVSTLIRYIPTTEDSATSEDQLVHNWADFLSSYEQKLRNTV
;
A
#
# COMPACT_ATOMS: atom_id res chain seq x y z
N MET A 1 -14.44 -13.97 -15.00
CA MET A 1 -13.19 -13.25 -14.71
C MET A 1 -13.33 -12.77 -13.28
N PHE A 2 -12.56 -13.30 -12.33
CA PHE A 2 -12.62 -12.85 -10.94
C PHE A 2 -11.95 -11.48 -10.86
N ASN A 3 -12.69 -10.48 -10.41
CA ASN A 3 -12.13 -9.17 -10.05
C ASN A 3 -11.22 -9.38 -8.83
N ALA A 4 -10.01 -8.82 -8.84
CA ALA A 4 -9.08 -8.86 -7.70
C ALA A 4 -9.75 -8.43 -6.39
N HIS A 5 -10.67 -7.46 -6.46
CA HIS A 5 -11.53 -7.01 -5.36
C HIS A 5 -12.37 -8.13 -4.72
N GLU A 6 -12.97 -9.02 -5.52
CA GLU A 6 -13.80 -10.13 -5.00
C GLU A 6 -12.95 -11.20 -4.33
N LEU A 7 -11.77 -11.46 -4.88
CA LEU A 7 -10.84 -12.42 -4.29
C LEU A 7 -10.28 -11.89 -2.97
N LEU A 8 -9.82 -10.64 -2.95
CA LEU A 8 -9.32 -9.99 -1.74
C LEU A 8 -10.38 -9.91 -0.66
N ARG A 9 -11.63 -9.53 -1.00
CA ARG A 9 -12.75 -9.51 -0.06
C ARG A 9 -13.04 -10.89 0.54
N SER A 10 -12.94 -11.95 -0.26
CA SER A 10 -13.14 -13.31 0.24
C SER A 10 -12.02 -13.76 1.19
N LEU A 11 -10.78 -13.31 0.95
CA LEU A 11 -9.63 -13.62 1.78
C LEU A 11 -9.67 -12.84 3.11
N THR A 12 -10.22 -11.63 3.11
CA THR A 12 -10.36 -10.80 4.32
C THR A 12 -11.54 -11.22 5.20
N GLN A 13 -12.61 -11.77 4.64
CA GLN A 13 -13.77 -12.21 5.43
C GLN A 13 -13.54 -13.52 6.21
N ASN A 14 -12.48 -14.26 5.89
CA ASN A 14 -12.24 -15.60 6.44
C ASN A 14 -11.21 -15.66 7.58
N THR A 15 -10.61 -14.53 7.97
CA THR A 15 -9.64 -14.47 9.06
C THR A 15 -10.30 -14.01 10.35
N ASN A 16 -10.45 -14.94 11.29
CA ASN A 16 -11.11 -14.75 12.58
C ASN A 16 -10.17 -14.08 13.61
N THR A 17 -9.62 -12.90 13.28
CA THR A 17 -8.70 -12.15 14.14
C THR A 17 -9.15 -10.71 14.26
N GLU A 18 -9.02 -10.10 15.45
CA GLU A 18 -9.24 -8.66 15.73
C GLU A 18 -8.38 -7.69 14.87
N LYS A 19 -7.55 -8.24 13.97
CA LYS A 19 -6.69 -7.51 13.04
C LYS A 19 -7.36 -7.47 11.67
N ASP A 20 -7.46 -6.28 11.10
CA ASP A 20 -7.88 -6.09 9.71
C ASP A 20 -6.90 -6.86 8.78
N PRO A 21 -7.36 -7.89 8.07
CA PRO A 21 -6.51 -8.69 7.18
C PRO A 21 -6.12 -7.96 5.89
N SER A 22 -6.90 -6.95 5.49
CA SER A 22 -6.65 -6.13 4.30
C SER A 22 -5.26 -5.51 4.36
N LYS A 23 -4.88 -5.13 5.58
CA LYS A 23 -3.62 -4.57 6.01
C LYS A 23 -2.39 -5.44 5.65
N VAL A 24 -2.48 -6.75 5.89
CA VAL A 24 -1.41 -7.69 5.50
C VAL A 24 -1.28 -7.74 3.98
N TRP A 25 -2.39 -7.76 3.25
CA TRP A 25 -2.39 -7.79 1.79
C TRP A 25 -1.85 -6.52 1.16
N ILE A 26 -2.23 -5.34 1.67
CA ILE A 26 -1.66 -4.06 1.25
C ILE A 26 -0.14 -4.07 1.39
N TYR A 27 0.37 -4.47 2.55
CA TYR A 27 1.81 -4.59 2.77
C TYR A 27 2.47 -5.57 1.80
N THR A 28 1.90 -6.76 1.61
CA THR A 28 2.45 -7.76 0.71
C THR A 28 2.51 -7.26 -0.74
N LEU A 29 1.44 -6.63 -1.23
CA LEU A 29 1.38 -6.09 -2.59
C LEU A 29 2.36 -4.94 -2.77
N LEU A 30 2.39 -3.99 -1.84
CA LEU A 30 3.30 -2.84 -1.89
C LEU A 30 4.77 -3.25 -1.72
N SER A 31 5.08 -4.27 -0.91
CA SER A 31 6.45 -4.78 -0.76
C SER A 31 6.92 -5.46 -2.04
N TRP A 32 6.09 -6.33 -2.61
CA TRP A 32 6.41 -7.01 -3.87
C TRP A 32 6.59 -6.00 -5.01
N LEU A 33 5.68 -5.01 -5.11
CA LEU A 33 5.79 -3.96 -6.11
C LEU A 33 7.07 -3.12 -5.91
N PHE A 34 7.49 -2.86 -4.67
CA PHE A 34 8.73 -2.12 -4.39
C PHE A 34 9.97 -2.83 -4.90
N GLU A 35 10.05 -4.14 -4.71
CA GLU A 35 11.15 -4.98 -5.21
C GLU A 35 11.15 -5.06 -6.74
N ASN A 36 9.97 -5.03 -7.36
CA ASN A 36 9.78 -5.20 -8.80
C ASN A 36 9.55 -3.89 -9.56
N LYS A 37 9.61 -2.73 -8.90
CA LYS A 37 9.21 -1.42 -9.47
C LYS A 37 9.90 -1.06 -10.78
N HIS A 38 11.13 -1.56 -11.00
CA HIS A 38 11.88 -1.35 -12.24
C HIS A 38 11.30 -2.08 -13.46
N HIS A 39 10.38 -3.02 -13.26
CA HIS A 39 9.64 -3.69 -14.34
C HIS A 39 8.36 -2.95 -14.74
N TYR A 40 8.03 -1.85 -14.06
CA TYR A 40 6.85 -1.04 -14.32
C TYR A 40 7.28 0.27 -14.97
N ASN A 41 6.53 0.70 -15.99
CA ASN A 41 6.73 2.04 -16.57
C ASN A 41 6.39 3.14 -15.56
N ASP A 42 5.36 2.90 -14.75
CA ASP A 42 4.94 3.77 -13.67
C ASP A 42 4.48 2.92 -12.46
N PRO A 43 5.34 2.68 -11.46
CA PRO A 43 4.95 1.90 -10.29
C PRO A 43 3.92 2.61 -9.41
N PHE A 44 3.82 3.95 -9.47
CA PHE A 44 2.89 4.71 -8.63
C PHE A 44 1.46 4.66 -9.16
N GLU A 45 1.26 4.44 -10.47
CA GLU A 45 -0.07 4.13 -11.02
C GLU A 45 -0.62 2.85 -10.38
N THR A 46 0.20 1.81 -10.25
CA THR A 46 -0.18 0.56 -9.55
C THR A 46 -0.47 0.80 -8.06
N ILE A 47 0.25 1.72 -7.40
CA ILE A 47 -0.05 2.11 -6.01
C ILE A 47 -1.42 2.77 -5.92
N ASP A 48 -1.78 3.64 -6.88
CA ASP A 48 -3.08 4.29 -6.94
C ASP A 48 -4.21 3.26 -7.11
N GLU A 49 -4.01 2.23 -7.93
CA GLU A 49 -4.95 1.11 -8.09
C GLU A 49 -5.13 0.33 -6.78
N ILE A 50 -4.03 -0.04 -6.11
CA ILE A 50 -4.08 -0.71 -4.80
C ILE A 50 -4.82 0.18 -3.79
N TYR A 51 -4.50 1.47 -3.75
CA TYR A 51 -5.16 2.41 -2.85
C TYR A 51 -6.67 2.45 -3.06
N ALA A 52 -7.14 2.46 -4.31
CA ALA A 52 -8.57 2.42 -4.63
C ALA A 52 -9.22 1.06 -4.31
N ASP A 53 -8.56 -0.06 -4.66
CA ASP A 53 -9.07 -1.43 -4.46
C ASP A 53 -9.31 -1.76 -2.97
N PHE A 54 -8.50 -1.16 -2.09
CA PHE A 54 -8.63 -1.31 -0.64
C PHE A 54 -9.48 -0.23 0.04
N GLY A 55 -10.17 0.62 -0.73
CA GLY A 55 -11.11 1.60 -0.21
C GLY A 55 -10.47 2.84 0.40
N TYR A 56 -9.36 3.29 -0.19
CA TYR A 56 -8.63 4.51 0.17
C TYR A 56 -8.11 4.55 1.62
N PRO A 57 -7.34 3.54 2.08
CA PRO A 57 -6.83 3.50 3.44
C PRO A 57 -5.88 4.66 3.75
N GLU A 58 -6.19 5.45 4.79
CA GLU A 58 -5.42 6.65 5.18
C GLU A 58 -3.91 6.38 5.32
N GLU A 59 -3.52 5.20 5.82
CA GLU A 59 -2.11 4.84 5.99
C GLU A 59 -1.29 4.75 4.69
N VAL A 60 -1.95 4.57 3.54
CA VAL A 60 -1.32 4.50 2.21
C VAL A 60 -1.30 5.89 1.54
N SER A 61 -2.02 6.87 2.06
CA SER A 61 -2.19 8.19 1.41
C SER A 61 -0.86 8.93 1.22
N THR A 62 0.15 8.63 2.03
CA THR A 62 1.50 9.21 1.94
C THR A 62 2.27 8.79 0.69
N LEU A 63 1.78 7.77 -0.02
CA LEU A 63 2.37 7.24 -1.27
C LEU A 63 1.69 7.79 -2.53
N ILE A 64 0.61 8.56 -2.38
CA ILE A 64 -0.25 9.00 -3.48
C ILE A 64 0.20 10.36 -3.98
N ARG A 65 0.57 10.42 -5.27
CA ARG A 65 1.19 11.60 -5.92
C ARG A 65 0.42 12.90 -5.76
N TYR A 66 -0.91 12.83 -5.80
CA TYR A 66 -1.79 14.00 -5.78
C TYR A 66 -2.31 14.35 -4.38
N ILE A 67 -1.91 13.59 -3.34
CA ILE A 67 -2.20 13.93 -1.95
C ILE A 67 -1.02 14.74 -1.40
N PRO A 68 -1.17 16.06 -1.21
CA PRO A 68 -0.08 16.89 -0.72
C PRO A 68 0.33 16.48 0.69
N THR A 69 1.62 16.27 0.90
CA THR A 69 2.19 15.96 2.22
C THR A 69 2.40 17.22 3.09
N THR A 70 2.42 18.40 2.47
CA THR A 70 2.47 19.73 3.09
C THR A 70 1.79 20.74 2.17
N GLU A 71 1.28 21.86 2.70
CA GLU A 71 0.40 22.79 1.97
C GLU A 71 0.99 23.41 0.68
N ASP A 72 2.32 23.40 0.47
CA ASP A 72 2.94 24.25 -0.56
C ASP A 72 3.99 23.61 -1.48
N SER A 73 4.14 22.27 -1.53
CA SER A 73 5.07 21.65 -2.47
C SER A 73 4.57 20.35 -3.08
N ALA A 74 4.63 20.26 -4.40
CA ALA A 74 4.48 18.99 -5.12
C ALA A 74 5.54 17.99 -4.60
N THR A 75 5.08 16.81 -4.17
CA THR A 75 5.96 15.75 -3.70
C THR A 75 6.78 15.23 -4.89
N SER A 76 8.12 15.29 -4.79
CA SER A 76 8.99 14.73 -5.82
C SER A 76 8.89 13.21 -5.85
N GLU A 77 9.22 12.62 -7.00
CA GLU A 77 9.22 11.15 -7.15
C GLU A 77 10.21 10.49 -6.18
N ASP A 78 11.40 11.08 -5.97
CA ASP A 78 12.37 10.61 -4.98
C ASP A 78 11.79 10.61 -3.55
N GLN A 79 11.00 11.62 -3.21
CA GLN A 79 10.33 11.70 -1.92
C GLN A 79 9.25 10.62 -1.79
N LEU A 80 8.50 10.32 -2.86
CA LEU A 80 7.51 9.24 -2.84
C LEU A 80 8.16 7.86 -2.67
N VAL A 81 9.30 7.63 -3.32
CA VAL A 81 10.08 6.39 -3.12
C VAL A 81 10.57 6.28 -1.68
N HIS A 82 11.01 7.39 -1.08
CA HIS A 82 11.40 7.42 0.34
C HIS A 82 10.22 7.11 1.26
N ASN A 83 9.08 7.77 1.05
CA ASN A 83 7.84 7.52 1.80
C ASN A 83 7.41 6.06 1.71
N TRP A 84 7.58 5.43 0.54
CA TRP A 84 7.26 4.02 0.33
C TRP A 84 8.19 3.09 1.13
N ALA A 85 9.50 3.36 1.14
CA ALA A 85 10.44 2.62 1.96
C ALA A 85 10.12 2.75 3.47
N ASP A 86 9.77 3.96 3.92
CA ASP A 86 9.38 4.24 5.30
C ASP A 86 8.07 3.54 5.69
N PHE A 87 7.09 3.53 4.78
CA PHE A 87 5.83 2.80 4.96
C PHE A 87 6.10 1.31 5.20
N LEU A 88 6.90 0.67 4.35
CA LEU A 88 7.23 -0.76 4.46
C LEU A 88 7.98 -1.06 5.76
N SER A 89 8.96 -0.23 6.13
CA SER A 89 9.74 -0.39 7.36
C SER A 89 8.87 -0.28 8.62
N SER A 90 7.99 0.73 8.64
CA SER A 90 7.04 0.96 9.74
C SER A 90 6.06 -0.21 9.88
N TYR A 91 5.62 -0.76 8.76
CA TYR A 91 4.69 -1.88 8.72
C TYR A 91 5.32 -3.18 9.20
N GLU A 92 6.55 -3.47 8.77
CA GLU A 92 7.33 -4.62 9.22
C GLU A 92 7.56 -4.59 10.74
N GLN A 93 7.88 -3.41 11.28
CA GLN A 93 8.05 -3.25 12.72
C GLN A 93 6.75 -3.52 13.50
N LYS A 94 5.60 -3.06 12.99
CA LYS A 94 4.29 -3.35 13.57
C LYS A 94 3.99 -4.86 13.54
N LEU A 95 4.23 -5.54 12.42
CA LEU A 95 4.03 -6.98 12.31
C LEU A 95 4.91 -7.75 13.30
N ARG A 96 6.20 -7.40 13.39
CA ARG A 96 7.16 -8.05 14.29
C ARG A 96 6.82 -7.87 15.77
N ASN A 97 6.28 -6.71 16.16
CA ASN A 97 5.90 -6.43 17.55
C ASN A 97 4.55 -7.05 17.96
N THR A 98 3.87 -7.76 17.06
CA THR A 98 2.56 -8.37 17.33
C THR A 98 2.57 -9.90 17.27
N VAL A 99 3.77 -10.51 17.31
CA VAL A 99 4.03 -11.96 17.41
C VAL A 99 4.64 -12.27 18.76
#